data_AF-A0A7H0VI13-F1
#
_entry.id   AF-A0A7H0VI13-F1
#
_cell.length_a   1.000
_cell.length_b   1.000
_cell.length_c   1.000
_cell.angle_alpha   90.00
_cell.angle_beta   90.00
_cell.angle_gamma   90.00
#
_symmetry.space_group_name_H-M   'P 1'
#
loop_
_entity.id
_entity.type
_entity.pdbx_description
1 polymer ?
#
loop_
_entity_poly.entity_id
_entity_poly.type
_entity_poly.pdbx_seq_one_letter_code
_entity_poly.pdbx_strand_id
1 'polypeptide(L)'
;MSVAHIKELYAQLLRSKWRVSIVPLAGLEGLWHIENTRTKNSFDLVFTIYGNRKFGAWKGDESFDNAISCRLKGSESISVYFGKFSGEFQWNLTLFVQQLNAIASNDDV
;
A
#
# COMPACT_ATOMS: atom_id res chain seq x y z
N MET A 1 4.04 6.58 9.93
CA MET A 1 2.70 6.94 9.48
C MET A 1 2.50 8.41 9.72
N SER A 2 2.76 9.22 8.70
CA SER A 2 1.82 10.28 8.50
C SER A 2 0.57 9.55 8.03
N VAL A 3 -0.55 9.79 8.69
CA VAL A 3 -1.86 9.33 8.23
C VAL A 3 -2.06 9.69 6.74
N ALA A 4 -1.37 10.73 6.27
CA ALA A 4 -1.32 11.17 4.90
C ALA A 4 -0.78 10.13 3.89
N HIS A 5 0.30 9.39 4.15
CA HIS A 5 0.80 8.38 3.19
C HIS A 5 -0.20 7.23 2.97
N ILE A 6 -0.82 6.76 4.05
CA ILE A 6 -1.85 5.70 3.98
C ILE A 6 -3.11 6.24 3.30
N LYS A 7 -3.51 7.50 3.60
CA LYS A 7 -4.61 8.18 2.90
C LYS A 7 -4.33 8.32 1.40
N GLU A 8 -3.09 8.60 0.99
CA GLU A 8 -2.73 8.71 -0.42
C GLU A 8 -2.79 7.35 -1.13
N LEU A 9 -2.27 6.28 -0.51
CA LEU A 9 -2.45 4.92 -1.04
C LEU A 9 -3.94 4.58 -1.20
N TYR A 10 -4.74 4.85 -0.16
CA TYR A 10 -6.19 4.63 -0.21
C TYR A 10 -6.84 5.40 -1.36
N ALA A 11 -6.52 6.70 -1.51
CA ALA A 11 -7.05 7.53 -2.58
C ALA A 11 -6.64 7.01 -3.97
N GLN A 12 -5.39 6.56 -4.14
CA GLN A 12 -4.91 6.02 -5.41
C GLN A 12 -5.57 4.68 -5.78
N LEU A 13 -5.79 3.80 -4.81
CA LEU A 13 -6.55 2.56 -5.00
C LEU A 13 -7.97 2.86 -5.49
N LEU A 14 -8.69 3.77 -4.83
CA LEU A 14 -10.05 4.18 -5.24
C LEU A 14 -10.08 4.77 -6.65
N ARG A 15 -9.13 5.66 -6.98
CA ARG A 15 -8.99 6.24 -8.33
C ARG A 15 -8.74 5.17 -9.39
N SER A 16 -8.00 4.12 -9.01
CA SER A 16 -7.63 3.00 -9.86
C SER A 16 -8.63 1.84 -9.84
N LYS A 17 -9.89 2.12 -9.47
CA LYS A 17 -11.01 1.18 -9.52
C LYS A 17 -10.92 0.02 -8.52
N TRP A 18 -10.16 0.17 -7.45
CA TRP A 18 -10.18 -0.73 -6.30
C TRP A 18 -11.17 -0.24 -5.25
N ARG A 19 -11.95 -1.15 -4.67
CA ARG A 19 -12.62 -0.95 -3.38
C ARG A 19 -11.71 -1.49 -2.30
N VAL A 20 -11.66 -0.79 -1.16
CA VAL A 20 -10.84 -1.19 -0.01
C VAL A 20 -11.77 -1.39 1.18
N SER A 21 -11.74 -2.59 1.74
CA SER A 21 -12.44 -2.96 2.96
C SER A 21 -11.40 -3.05 4.09
N ILE A 22 -11.55 -2.22 5.13
CA ILE A 22 -10.63 -2.16 6.28
C ILE A 22 -11.33 -2.65 7.55
N VAL A 23 -10.62 -3.47 8.33
CA VAL A 23 -10.86 -3.80 9.74
C VAL A 23 -9.90 -2.96 10.61
N PRO A 24 -10.33 -2.40 11.76
CA PRO A 24 -9.62 -1.28 12.38
C PRO A 24 -8.25 -1.66 12.98
N LEU A 25 -7.28 -0.78 12.72
CA LEU A 25 -5.90 -0.82 13.22
C LEU A 25 -5.85 -0.55 14.74
N ALA A 26 -6.07 -1.59 15.54
CA ALA A 26 -5.66 -1.64 16.94
C ALA A 26 -4.27 -2.32 17.03
N GLY A 27 -3.24 -1.62 16.53
CA GLY A 27 -1.84 -1.95 16.79
C GLY A 27 -1.22 -3.00 15.85
N LEU A 28 -0.77 -2.52 14.69
CA LEU A 28 0.18 -3.17 13.76
C LEU A 28 -0.34 -4.36 12.94
N GLU A 29 -0.06 -4.28 11.62
CA GLU A 29 -0.52 -5.15 10.52
C GLU A 29 -2.02 -5.08 10.22
N GLY A 30 -2.48 -3.94 9.69
CA GLY A 30 -3.80 -3.86 9.08
C GLY A 30 -3.81 -4.63 7.76
N LEU A 31 -4.45 -5.79 7.72
CA LEU A 31 -4.78 -6.44 6.45
C LEU A 31 -5.86 -5.61 5.75
N TRP A 32 -5.58 -5.11 4.54
CA TRP A 32 -6.61 -4.49 3.71
C TRP A 32 -7.08 -5.50 2.69
N HIS A 33 -8.38 -5.75 2.67
CA HIS A 33 -8.97 -6.49 1.57
C HIS A 33 -9.32 -5.51 0.45
N ILE A 34 -8.81 -5.74 -0.75
CA ILE A 34 -9.08 -4.91 -1.92
C ILE A 34 -9.81 -5.72 -2.98
N GLU A 35 -10.80 -5.13 -3.63
CA GLU A 35 -11.55 -5.72 -4.74
C GLU A 35 -11.50 -4.81 -5.96
N ASN A 36 -11.08 -5.33 -7.11
CA ASN A 36 -11.14 -4.61 -8.36
C ASN A 36 -12.60 -4.50 -8.81
N THR A 37 -13.12 -3.29 -8.91
CA THR A 37 -14.52 -3.06 -9.25
C THR A 37 -14.88 -3.47 -10.68
N ARG A 38 -13.90 -3.59 -11.58
CA ARG A 38 -14.07 -4.00 -12.97
C ARG A 38 -14.00 -5.51 -13.13
N THR A 39 -12.91 -6.13 -12.70
CA THR A 39 -12.66 -7.57 -12.91
C THR A 39 -13.20 -8.45 -11.78
N LYS A 40 -13.62 -7.86 -10.65
CA LYS A 40 -14.05 -8.57 -9.43
C LYS A 40 -12.95 -9.37 -8.72
N ASN A 41 -11.72 -9.32 -9.22
CA ASN A 41 -10.58 -9.93 -8.54
C ASN A 41 -10.36 -9.26 -7.19
N SER A 42 -10.04 -10.07 -6.19
CA SER A 42 -9.81 -9.60 -4.84
C SER A 42 -8.48 -10.06 -4.32
N PHE A 43 -7.85 -9.20 -3.53
CA PHE A 43 -6.53 -9.42 -2.99
C PHE A 43 -6.44 -8.89 -1.57
N ASP A 44 -5.49 -9.41 -0.81
CA ASP A 44 -5.16 -8.88 0.50
C ASP A 44 -3.85 -8.08 0.42
N LEU A 45 -3.84 -6.89 0.98
CA LEU A 45 -2.63 -6.10 1.21
C LEU A 45 -2.20 -6.23 2.68
N VAL A 46 -0.94 -6.55 2.88
CA VAL A 46 -0.31 -6.67 4.21
C VAL A 46 0.55 -5.45 4.45
N PHE A 47 0.35 -4.80 5.60
CA PHE A 47 1.14 -3.65 6.01
C PHE A 47 2.12 -4.06 7.11
N THR A 48 3.41 -3.80 6.93
CA THR A 48 4.43 -4.12 7.93
C THR A 48 5.12 -2.83 8.36
N ILE A 49 5.34 -2.67 9.67
CA ILE A 49 6.09 -1.53 10.22
C ILE A 49 7.47 -2.01 10.60
N TYR A 50 8.50 -1.40 10.01
CA TYR A 50 9.90 -1.71 10.30
C TYR A 50 10.42 -0.91 11.50
N GLY A 51 11.51 -1.42 12.09
CA GLY A 51 12.30 -0.83 13.17
C GLY A 51 11.54 -0.53 14.48
N ASN A 52 11.70 0.68 15.05
CA ASN A 52 11.36 0.98 16.46
C ASN A 52 9.84 1.10 16.76
N ARG A 53 8.99 0.67 15.81
CA ARG A 53 7.52 0.74 15.87
C ARG A 53 6.94 2.15 15.94
N LYS A 54 7.75 3.20 15.70
CA LYS A 54 7.24 4.57 15.62
C LYS A 54 6.79 4.89 14.22
N PHE A 55 5.71 5.65 14.16
CA PHE A 55 5.18 6.17 12.92
C PHE A 55 6.06 7.28 12.40
N GLY A 56 6.55 7.10 11.18
CA GLY A 56 7.27 8.15 10.53
C GLY A 56 6.49 9.40 10.02
N ALA A 57 7.12 10.57 9.95
CA ALA A 57 6.70 11.90 9.50
C ALA A 57 6.56 12.09 7.96
N TRP A 58 5.63 12.97 7.57
CA TRP A 58 5.31 13.30 6.16
C TRP A 58 6.43 14.02 5.39
N LYS A 59 7.33 14.71 6.10
CA LYS A 59 8.37 15.55 5.48
C LYS A 59 9.54 14.74 4.90
N GLY A 60 9.58 13.41 5.12
CA GLY A 60 10.59 12.54 4.52
C GLY A 60 11.98 12.66 5.14
N ASP A 61 12.07 13.09 6.41
CA ASP A 61 13.31 13.24 7.18
C ASP A 61 13.78 11.94 7.86
N GLU A 62 13.22 10.79 7.49
CA GLU A 62 13.21 9.58 8.32
C GLU A 62 14.20 8.52 7.88
N SER A 63 14.83 7.80 8.81
CA SER A 63 15.59 6.60 8.45
C SER A 63 14.66 5.43 8.09
N PHE A 64 15.21 4.46 7.35
CA PHE A 64 14.54 3.20 6.99
C PHE A 64 13.98 2.47 8.22
N ASP A 65 14.57 2.71 9.40
CA ASP A 65 14.17 2.16 10.69
C ASP A 65 12.80 2.64 11.20
N ASN A 66 12.13 3.57 10.51
CA ASN A 66 10.77 4.01 10.83
C ASN A 66 9.79 3.83 9.63
N ALA A 67 10.22 3.13 8.58
CA ALA A 67 9.43 2.94 7.36
C ALA A 67 8.29 1.93 7.59
N ILE A 68 7.20 2.13 6.86
CA ILE A 68 6.14 1.13 6.70
C ILE A 68 6.27 0.56 5.29
N SER A 69 5.95 -0.71 5.06
CA SER A 69 5.65 -1.21 3.73
C SER A 69 4.21 -1.66 3.64
N CYS A 70 3.67 -1.62 2.42
CA CYS A 70 2.45 -2.31 2.03
C CYS A 70 2.82 -3.26 0.91
N ARG A 71 2.39 -4.52 0.98
CA ARG A 71 2.66 -5.54 -0.04
C ARG A 71 1.43 -6.37 -0.34
N LEU A 72 1.38 -6.92 -1.54
CA LEU A 72 0.39 -7.92 -1.91
C LEU A 72 0.67 -9.22 -1.14
N LYS A 73 -0.34 -9.77 -0.47
CA LYS A 73 -0.23 -11.06 0.21
C LYS A 73 0.05 -12.16 -0.81
N GLY A 74 1.09 -12.95 -0.57
CA GLY A 74 1.52 -14.00 -1.50
C GLY A 74 2.46 -13.52 -2.62
N SER A 75 2.79 -12.23 -2.69
CA SER A 75 3.77 -11.70 -3.65
C SER A 75 4.63 -10.60 -3.03
N GLU A 76 5.86 -10.94 -2.62
CA GLU A 76 6.78 -9.98 -2.02
C GLU A 76 7.32 -8.95 -3.03
N SER A 77 7.26 -9.25 -4.33
CA SER A 77 7.72 -8.36 -5.40
C SER A 77 6.78 -7.19 -5.65
N ILE A 78 5.51 -7.26 -5.21
CA ILE A 78 4.54 -6.17 -5.33
C ILE A 78 4.41 -5.51 -3.98
N SER A 79 5.25 -4.49 -3.77
CA SER A 79 5.30 -3.74 -2.52
C SER A 79 5.57 -2.26 -2.76
N VAL A 80 5.13 -1.44 -1.81
CA VAL A 80 5.42 -0.01 -1.74
C VAL A 80 5.96 0.29 -0.34
N TYR A 81 7.06 1.03 -0.28
CA TYR A 81 7.68 1.47 0.97
C TYR A 81 7.35 2.94 1.23
N PHE A 82 6.98 3.24 2.47
CA PHE A 82 6.59 4.55 2.97
C PHE A 82 7.72 5.22 3.76
N GLY A 83 8.97 5.11 3.28
CA GLY A 83 10.15 5.68 3.93
C GLY A 83 11.01 6.48 2.94
N LYS A 84 11.35 7.72 3.35
CA LYS A 84 12.23 8.73 2.74
C LYS A 84 12.02 9.07 1.25
N PHE A 85 11.86 10.37 0.99
CA PHE A 85 11.68 11.05 -0.32
C PHE A 85 10.26 10.99 -0.92
N SER A 86 9.51 12.07 -0.72
CA SER A 86 8.15 12.27 -1.22
C SER A 86 8.01 12.13 -2.75
N GLY A 87 9.05 12.45 -3.52
CA GLY A 87 9.08 12.27 -4.98
C GLY A 87 9.16 10.80 -5.41
N GLU A 88 10.05 10.03 -4.80
CA GLU A 88 10.18 8.59 -5.07
C GLU A 88 8.96 7.82 -4.57
N PHE A 89 8.35 8.24 -3.45
CA PHE A 89 7.12 7.64 -2.95
C PHE A 89 5.96 7.71 -3.95
N GLN A 90 5.72 8.87 -4.58
CA GLN A 90 4.63 9.01 -5.56
C GLN A 90 4.84 8.12 -6.78
N TRP A 91 6.09 8.03 -7.27
CA TRP A 91 6.44 7.15 -8.38
C TRP A 91 6.27 5.67 -8.00
N ASN A 92 6.81 5.25 -6.85
CA ASN A 92 6.69 3.89 -6.31
C ASN A 92 5.23 3.49 -6.08
N LEU A 93 4.40 4.42 -5.58
CA LEU A 93 2.97 4.19 -5.39
C LEU A 93 2.24 3.98 -6.73
N THR A 94 2.60 4.76 -7.74
CA THR A 94 2.05 4.61 -9.09
C THR A 94 2.41 3.25 -9.67
N LEU A 95 3.68 2.85 -9.58
CA LEU A 95 4.17 1.56 -10.05
C LEU A 95 3.47 0.39 -9.32
N PHE A 96 3.34 0.47 -8.00
CA PHE A 96 2.64 -0.52 -7.19
C PHE A 96 1.19 -0.74 -7.66
N VAL A 97 0.43 0.34 -7.89
CA VAL A 97 -0.96 0.24 -8.35
C VAL A 97 -1.04 -0.27 -9.80
N GLN A 98 -0.08 0.08 -10.66
CA GLN A 98 0.00 -0.49 -12.02
C GLN A 98 0.22 -2.00 -11.99
N GLN A 99 1.10 -2.50 -11.12
CA GLN A 99 1.32 -3.94 -10.95
C GLN A 99 0.07 -4.66 -10.45
N LEU A 100 -0.65 -4.09 -9.48
CA LEU A 100 -1.94 -4.64 -9.04
C LEU A 100 -2.96 -4.74 -10.18
N ASN A 101 -3.07 -3.68 -11.00
CA ASN A 101 -3.99 -3.66 -12.14
C ASN A 101 -3.59 -4.68 -13.21
N ALA A 102 -2.29 -4.87 -13.45
CA ALA A 102 -1.81 -5.84 -14.43
C ALA A 102 -2.17 -7.27 -14.02
N ILE A 103 -1.99 -7.63 -12.74
CA ILE A 103 -2.42 -8.95 -12.24
C ILE A 103 -3.92 -9.11 -12.37
N ALA A 104 -4.69 -8.12 -11.93
CA ALA A 104 -6.14 -8.18 -11.98
C ALA A 104 -6.71 -8.32 -13.41
N SER A 105 -5.94 -7.95 -14.44
CA SER A 105 -6.33 -8.05 -15.85
C SER A 105 -5.81 -9.34 -16.53
N ASN A 106 -4.83 -10.03 -15.95
CA ASN A 106 -4.25 -11.25 -16.51
C ASN A 106 -4.93 -12.54 -16.03
N ASP A 107 -5.70 -12.49 -14.94
CA ASP A 107 -6.53 -13.62 -14.46
C ASP A 107 -7.82 -13.83 -15.30
N ASP A 108 -8.05 -13.05 -16.35
CA ASP A 108 -9.17 -13.18 -17.30
C ASP A 108 -8.91 -14.21 -18.43
N VAL A 109 -8.01 -15.20 -18.23
CA VAL A 109 -7.71 -16.28 -19.19
C VAL A 109 -7.97 -17.66 -18.61
#